data_AF-A0AAJ0J0C0-F1
#
_entry.id   AF-A0AAJ0J0C0-F1
#
_cell.length_a   1.000
_cell.length_b   1.000
_cell.length_c   1.000
_cell.angle_alpha   90.00
_cell.angle_beta   90.00
_cell.angle_gamma   90.00
#
_symmetry.space_group_name_H-M   'P 1'
#
loop_
_entity.id
_entity.type
_entity.pdbx_description
1 polymer ?
#
loop_
_entity_poly.entity_id
_entity_poly.type
_entity_poly.pdbx_seq_one_letter_code
_entity_poly.pdbx_strand_id
1 'polypeptide(L)'
;MAIDDLLDEHEQGERVRSWLRKNGAGLVGGVLLGLALILGWQWWQKHTNTELVEANARYEAVVKSIQGKDLDKAAKDIVALDDGKGGIYAELAALRLAKAQVDAGKNAEAIKTLRDVPAEGELKHIVQQRLARVLTESGKPDEAIKLLADAQDHASLEIRADALVVQGKTDEARALYAKALTTVDVASPQRRLLETKLMDVGGKVPDPAEQI
;
A
#
# COMPACT_ATOMS: atom_id res chain seq x y z
N MET A 1 82.27 -7.57 10.56
CA MET A 1 81.70 -6.22 10.45
C MET A 1 80.31 -6.29 11.05
N ALA A 2 80.25 -6.29 12.38
CA ALA A 2 79.07 -5.85 13.13
C ALA A 2 79.28 -4.33 13.32
N ILE A 3 78.27 -3.47 13.42
CA ILE A 3 77.40 -3.29 14.57
C ILE A 3 76.44 -2.13 14.16
N ASP A 4 75.15 -2.29 14.50
CA ASP A 4 74.10 -1.26 14.65
C ASP A 4 73.48 -0.57 13.42
N ASP A 5 72.65 -1.33 12.70
CA ASP A 5 71.41 -0.85 12.05
C ASP A 5 70.25 -0.85 13.09
N LEU A 6 70.58 -0.46 14.31
CA LEU A 6 69.72 -0.45 15.49
C LEU A 6 69.92 0.90 16.17
N LEU A 7 68.83 1.66 16.26
CA LEU A 7 68.71 2.97 16.93
C LEU A 7 69.16 4.16 16.08
N ASP A 8 68.24 4.55 15.21
CA ASP A 8 67.86 5.96 15.22
C ASP A 8 66.38 6.11 15.62
N GLU A 9 66.04 5.50 16.75
CA GLU A 9 64.73 5.65 17.38
C GLU A 9 64.51 7.09 17.87
N HIS A 10 65.59 7.83 18.14
CA HIS A 10 65.53 9.22 18.57
C HIS A 10 65.17 10.18 17.43
N GLU A 11 65.82 10.11 16.25
CA GLU A 11 65.43 10.97 15.13
C GLU A 11 64.08 10.59 14.53
N GLN A 12 63.71 9.30 14.54
CA GLN A 12 62.37 8.88 14.09
C GLN A 12 61.27 9.48 14.97
N GLY A 13 61.46 9.48 16.29
CA GLY A 13 60.55 10.14 17.23
C GLY A 13 60.46 11.65 17.02
N GLU A 14 61.59 12.33 16.80
CA GLU A 14 61.62 13.77 16.52
C GLU A 14 60.93 14.14 15.21
N ARG A 15 61.13 13.34 14.14
CA ARG A 15 60.46 13.53 12.84
C ARG A 15 58.96 13.40 12.97
N VAL A 16 58.48 12.37 13.68
CA VAL A 16 57.04 12.19 13.96
C VAL A 16 56.50 13.36 14.79
N ARG A 17 57.23 13.81 15.81
CA ARG A 17 56.82 14.92 16.68
C ARG A 17 56.76 16.26 15.93
N SER A 18 57.72 16.53 15.04
CA SER A 18 57.75 17.71 14.19
C SER A 18 56.63 17.68 13.15
N TRP A 19 56.38 16.51 12.53
CA TRP A 19 55.28 16.32 11.59
C TRP A 19 53.91 16.51 12.25
N LEU A 20 53.71 15.95 13.46
CA LEU A 20 52.50 16.15 14.26
C LEU A 20 52.31 17.61 14.66
N ARG A 21 53.37 18.33 15.05
CA ARG A 21 53.27 19.77 15.34
C ARG A 21 52.89 20.59 14.12
N LYS A 22 53.38 20.22 12.93
CA LYS A 22 53.07 20.90 11.66
C LYS A 22 51.67 20.59 11.15
N ASN A 23 51.18 19.36 11.30
CA ASN A 23 49.92 18.88 10.71
C ASN A 23 48.80 18.66 11.74
N GLY A 24 49.06 18.85 13.03
CA GLY A 24 48.15 18.51 14.12
C GLY A 24 46.79 19.19 14.03
N ALA A 25 46.76 20.46 13.62
CA ALA A 25 45.51 21.18 13.39
C ALA A 25 44.66 20.55 12.26
N GLY A 26 45.30 20.12 11.17
CA GLY A 26 44.65 19.44 10.05
C GLY A 26 44.15 18.04 10.41
N LEU A 27 44.92 17.29 11.21
CA LEU A 27 44.50 15.99 11.74
C LEU A 27 43.27 16.12 12.65
N VAL A 28 43.30 17.07 13.60
CA VAL A 28 42.16 17.33 14.48
C VAL A 28 40.94 17.78 13.68
N GLY A 29 41.11 18.67 12.71
CA GLY A 29 40.03 19.12 11.82
C GLY A 29 39.42 17.97 11.02
N GLY A 30 40.26 17.09 10.45
CA GLY A 30 39.81 15.91 9.71
C GLY A 30 39.04 14.91 10.58
N VAL A 31 39.51 14.66 11.81
CA VAL A 31 38.83 13.78 12.77
C VAL A 31 37.47 14.37 13.19
N LEU A 32 37.40 15.66 13.50
CA LEU A 32 36.15 16.32 13.87
C LEU A 32 35.14 16.30 12.72
N LEU A 33 35.60 16.56 11.49
CA LEU A 33 34.74 16.50 10.31
C LEU A 33 34.22 15.07 10.05
N GLY A 34 35.10 14.06 10.18
CA GLY A 34 34.71 12.66 10.06
C GLY A 34 33.67 12.25 11.10
N LEU A 35 33.85 12.65 12.36
CA LEU A 35 32.89 12.40 13.43
C LEU A 35 31.55 13.10 13.18
N ALA A 36 31.57 14.35 12.73
CA ALA A 36 30.35 15.10 12.39
C ALA A 36 29.55 14.41 11.28
N LEU A 37 30.23 13.91 10.24
CA LEU A 37 29.58 13.18 9.14
C LEU A 37 28.97 11.86 9.61
N ILE A 38 29.70 11.07 10.41
CA ILE A 38 29.21 9.77 10.92
C ILE A 38 28.01 9.98 11.86
N LEU A 39 28.12 10.90 12.80
CA LEU A 39 27.04 11.17 13.77
C LEU A 39 25.82 11.80 13.09
N GLY A 40 26.03 12.69 12.12
CA GLY A 40 24.96 13.27 11.31
C GLY A 40 24.21 12.19 10.51
N TRP A 41 24.95 11.27 9.88
CA TRP A 41 24.36 10.15 9.15
C TRP A 41 23.58 9.19 10.06
N GLN A 42 24.16 8.81 11.21
CA GLN A 42 23.49 7.94 12.18
C GLN A 42 22.21 8.58 12.75
N TRP A 43 22.24 9.88 13.05
CA TRP A 43 21.08 10.62 13.53
C TRP A 43 19.97 10.63 12.47
N TRP A 44 20.32 10.96 11.22
CA TRP A 44 19.37 10.96 10.09
C TRP A 44 18.73 9.58 9.85
N GLN A 45 19.55 8.52 9.87
CA GLN A 45 19.07 7.16 9.67
C GLN A 45 18.18 6.70 10.83
N LYS A 46 18.54 6.99 12.08
CA LYS A 46 17.72 6.67 13.25
C LYS A 46 16.36 7.37 13.16
N HIS A 47 16.33 8.67 12.86
CA HIS A 47 15.07 9.41 12.76
C HIS A 47 14.17 8.86 11.66
N THR A 48 14.71 8.58 10.48
CA THR A 48 13.95 8.06 9.34
C THR A 48 13.43 6.63 9.56
N ASN A 49 14.23 5.78 10.21
CA ASN A 49 13.87 4.38 10.41
C ASN A 49 12.93 4.16 11.61
N THR A 50 12.86 5.11 12.55
CA THR A 50 12.02 4.97 13.76
C THR A 50 10.53 5.10 13.42
N GLU A 51 10.15 6.05 12.55
CA GLU A 51 8.74 6.29 12.20
C GLU A 51 8.09 5.10 11.50
N LEU A 52 8.77 4.49 10.51
CA LEU A 52 8.24 3.33 9.78
C LEU A 52 8.16 2.07 10.64
N VAL A 53 9.14 1.88 11.53
CA VAL A 53 9.12 0.76 12.50
C VAL A 53 7.96 0.92 13.48
N GLU A 54 7.70 2.14 13.95
CA GLU A 54 6.58 2.42 14.83
C GLU A 54 5.23 2.26 14.11
N ALA A 55 5.10 2.78 12.89
CA ALA A 55 3.90 2.60 12.06
C ALA A 55 3.62 1.11 11.79
N ASN A 56 4.65 0.31 11.50
CA ASN A 56 4.50 -1.14 11.33
C ASN A 56 4.07 -1.82 12.64
N ALA A 57 4.62 -1.44 13.79
CA ALA A 57 4.21 -2.00 15.08
C ALA A 57 2.74 -1.69 15.41
N ARG A 58 2.28 -0.47 15.12
CA ARG A 58 0.87 -0.06 15.24
C ARG A 58 -0.02 -0.84 14.25
N TYR A 59 0.43 -1.01 13.01
CA TYR A 59 -0.26 -1.82 12.01
C TYR A 59 -0.45 -3.27 12.48
N GLU A 60 0.60 -3.91 12.99
CA GLU A 60 0.53 -5.26 13.55
C GLU A 60 -0.44 -5.35 14.73
N ALA A 61 -0.53 -4.31 15.55
CA ALA A 61 -1.53 -4.23 16.62
C ALA A 61 -2.97 -4.21 16.07
N VAL A 62 -3.23 -3.41 15.03
CA VAL A 62 -4.54 -3.41 14.33
C VAL A 62 -4.85 -4.79 13.77
N VAL A 63 -3.89 -5.42 13.10
CA VAL A 63 -4.07 -6.77 12.52
C VAL A 63 -4.41 -7.79 13.61
N LYS A 64 -3.75 -7.73 14.77
CA LYS A 64 -4.09 -8.58 15.91
C LYS A 64 -5.50 -8.31 16.45
N SER A 65 -5.93 -7.05 16.54
CA SER A 65 -7.30 -6.70 16.92
C SER A 65 -8.32 -7.28 15.94
N ILE A 66 -8.06 -7.19 14.63
CA ILE A 66 -8.90 -7.80 13.57
C ILE A 66 -8.97 -9.33 13.73
N GLN A 67 -7.82 -10.00 13.92
CA GLN A 67 -7.76 -11.46 14.13
C GLN A 67 -8.50 -11.89 15.40
N GLY A 68 -8.44 -11.07 16.45
CA GLY A 68 -9.21 -11.23 17.68
C GLY A 68 -10.69 -10.87 17.56
N LYS A 69 -11.15 -10.45 16.37
CA LYS A 69 -12.52 -9.96 16.08
C LYS A 69 -12.92 -8.70 16.87
N ASP A 70 -11.95 -7.99 17.44
CA ASP A 70 -12.16 -6.70 18.10
C ASP A 70 -12.11 -5.57 17.07
N LEU A 71 -13.14 -5.53 16.22
CA LEU A 71 -13.19 -4.62 15.07
C LEU A 71 -13.34 -3.15 15.48
N ASP A 72 -13.97 -2.88 16.63
CA ASP A 72 -14.16 -1.52 17.12
C ASP A 72 -12.85 -0.94 17.66
N LYS A 73 -12.05 -1.77 18.34
CA LYS A 73 -10.67 -1.40 18.70
C LYS A 73 -9.80 -1.20 17.47
N ALA A 74 -9.85 -2.13 16.51
CA ALA A 74 -9.11 -2.00 15.26
C ALA A 74 -9.44 -0.67 14.54
N ALA A 75 -10.71 -0.27 14.48
CA ALA A 75 -11.13 0.99 13.90
C ALA A 75 -10.51 2.22 14.60
N LYS A 76 -10.45 2.20 15.95
CA LYS A 76 -9.84 3.29 16.73
C LYS A 76 -8.32 3.34 16.53
N ASP A 77 -7.68 2.18 16.52
CA ASP A 77 -6.22 2.07 16.40
C ASP A 77 -5.72 2.52 15.02
N ILE A 78 -6.54 2.43 13.97
CA ILE A 78 -6.21 2.94 12.62
C ILE A 78 -6.06 4.45 12.60
N VAL A 79 -6.85 5.20 13.37
CA VAL A 79 -6.76 6.67 13.40
C VAL A 79 -5.36 7.11 13.85
N ALA A 80 -4.71 6.33 14.72
CA ALA A 80 -3.34 6.58 15.18
C ALA A 80 -2.25 6.19 14.15
N LEU A 81 -2.60 5.66 12.98
CA LEU A 81 -1.66 5.38 11.89
C LEU A 81 -1.50 6.56 10.91
N ASP A 82 -2.38 7.56 10.97
CA ASP A 82 -2.49 8.65 9.99
C ASP A 82 -1.50 9.81 10.22
N ASP A 83 -0.65 9.75 11.25
CA ASP A 83 0.22 10.85 11.69
C ASP A 83 1.49 11.11 10.83
N GLY A 84 1.53 10.69 9.54
CA GLY A 84 2.68 11.01 8.66
C GLY A 84 2.98 9.99 7.57
N LYS A 85 4.23 9.52 7.45
CA LYS A 85 4.68 8.55 6.42
C LYS A 85 4.07 7.15 6.56
N GLY A 86 3.24 6.94 7.59
CA GLY A 86 2.48 5.72 7.85
C GLY A 86 1.21 5.57 7.01
N GLY A 87 0.89 6.52 6.12
CA GLY A 87 -0.35 6.51 5.32
C GLY A 87 -0.65 5.18 4.64
N ILE A 88 0.35 4.52 4.03
CA ILE A 88 0.16 3.20 3.40
C ILE A 88 -0.26 2.13 4.43
N TYR A 89 0.27 2.15 5.64
CA TYR A 89 -0.14 1.22 6.70
C TYR A 89 -1.57 1.49 7.16
N ALA A 90 -1.96 2.77 7.26
CA ALA A 90 -3.33 3.16 7.61
C ALA A 90 -4.32 2.67 6.54
N GLU A 91 -4.01 2.90 5.26
CA GLU A 91 -4.81 2.44 4.12
C GLU A 91 -4.95 0.91 4.09
N LEU A 92 -3.83 0.18 4.23
CA LEU A 92 -3.83 -1.28 4.26
C LEU A 92 -4.61 -1.84 5.46
N ALA A 93 -4.48 -1.20 6.62
CA ALA A 93 -5.23 -1.58 7.82
C ALA A 93 -6.74 -1.34 7.64
N ALA A 94 -7.13 -0.20 7.07
CA ALA A 94 -8.52 0.12 6.77
C ALA A 94 -9.14 -0.86 5.77
N LEU A 95 -8.41 -1.24 4.71
CA LEU A 95 -8.87 -2.25 3.76
C LEU A 95 -9.08 -3.63 4.40
N ARG A 96 -8.18 -4.04 5.31
CA ARG A 96 -8.33 -5.29 6.08
C ARG A 96 -9.51 -5.23 7.05
N LEU A 97 -9.68 -4.09 7.73
CA LEU A 97 -10.79 -3.86 8.64
C LEU A 97 -12.13 -3.90 7.91
N ALA A 98 -12.24 -3.20 6.77
CA ALA A 98 -13.43 -3.19 5.93
C ALA A 98 -13.82 -4.61 5.50
N LYS A 99 -12.85 -5.43 5.07
CA LYS A 99 -13.09 -6.84 4.78
C LYS A 99 -13.63 -7.60 6.00
N ALA A 100 -12.99 -7.44 7.16
CA ALA A 100 -13.41 -8.14 8.37
C ALA A 100 -14.80 -7.69 8.87
N GLN A 101 -15.16 -6.43 8.66
CA GLN A 101 -16.49 -5.90 8.92
C GLN A 101 -17.54 -6.54 7.99
N VAL A 102 -17.27 -6.63 6.68
CA VAL A 102 -18.15 -7.36 5.74
C VAL A 102 -18.30 -8.83 6.14
N ASP A 103 -17.19 -9.51 6.44
CA ASP A 103 -17.21 -10.92 6.87
C ASP A 103 -18.01 -11.12 8.18
N ALA A 104 -18.13 -10.07 9.00
CA ALA A 104 -18.93 -10.04 10.24
C ALA A 104 -20.36 -9.52 10.04
N GLY A 105 -20.79 -9.22 8.80
CA GLY A 105 -22.10 -8.64 8.50
C GLY A 105 -22.27 -7.16 8.87
N LYS A 106 -21.17 -6.49 9.25
CA LYS A 106 -21.10 -5.06 9.61
C LYS A 106 -20.89 -4.18 8.37
N ASN A 107 -21.78 -4.29 7.39
CA ASN A 107 -21.61 -3.63 6.09
C ASN A 107 -21.65 -2.09 6.19
N ALA A 108 -22.44 -1.54 7.13
CA ALA A 108 -22.51 -0.10 7.35
C ALA A 108 -21.16 0.46 7.83
N GLU A 109 -20.50 -0.25 8.74
CA GLU A 109 -19.18 0.07 9.24
C GLU A 109 -18.12 -0.09 8.15
N ALA A 110 -18.20 -1.15 7.34
CA ALA A 110 -17.31 -1.34 6.18
C ALA A 110 -17.41 -0.20 5.17
N ILE A 111 -18.63 0.25 4.85
CA ILE A 111 -18.84 1.41 3.97
C ILE A 111 -18.20 2.66 4.55
N LYS A 112 -18.37 2.90 5.86
CA LYS A 112 -17.75 4.05 6.54
C LYS A 112 -16.22 3.95 6.47
N THR A 113 -15.65 2.82 6.87
CA THR A 113 -14.21 2.57 6.84
C THR A 113 -13.63 2.78 5.46
N LEU A 114 -14.28 2.30 4.39
CA LEU A 114 -13.82 2.48 3.01
C LEU A 114 -13.91 3.93 2.50
N ARG A 115 -14.91 4.70 2.95
CA ARG A 115 -15.05 6.12 2.61
C ARG A 115 -14.01 7.00 3.27
N ASP A 116 -13.61 6.62 4.47
CA ASP A 116 -12.65 7.39 5.28
C ASP A 116 -11.19 7.09 4.88
N VAL A 117 -10.93 6.15 3.96
CA VAL A 117 -9.56 5.85 3.47
C VAL A 117 -9.07 6.98 2.56
N PRO A 118 -7.98 7.68 2.90
CA PRO A 118 -7.43 8.76 2.09
C PRO A 118 -6.59 8.24 0.91
N ALA A 119 -7.10 7.24 0.18
CA ALA A 119 -6.35 6.58 -0.89
C ALA A 119 -6.18 7.47 -2.12
N GLU A 120 -4.97 7.45 -2.68
CA GLU A 120 -4.59 8.15 -3.91
C GLU A 120 -4.18 7.19 -5.04
N GLY A 121 -4.05 7.72 -6.26
CA GLY A 121 -3.59 6.98 -7.43
C GLY A 121 -4.38 5.68 -7.70
N GLU A 122 -3.66 4.61 -8.04
CA GLU A 122 -4.24 3.29 -8.30
C GLU A 122 -4.97 2.68 -7.09
N LEU A 123 -4.55 3.01 -5.86
CA LEU A 123 -5.18 2.47 -4.66
C LEU A 123 -6.58 3.05 -4.47
N LYS A 124 -6.78 4.33 -4.81
CA LYS A 124 -8.11 4.96 -4.80
C LYS A 124 -9.10 4.18 -5.63
N HIS A 125 -8.67 3.72 -6.80
CA HIS A 125 -9.50 2.92 -7.70
C HIS A 125 -9.94 1.60 -7.02
N ILE A 126 -8.98 0.87 -6.43
CA ILE A 126 -9.27 -0.37 -5.69
C ILE A 126 -10.23 -0.12 -4.52
N VAL A 127 -10.07 0.98 -3.77
CA VAL A 127 -10.98 1.36 -2.68
C VAL A 127 -12.39 1.61 -3.22
N GLN A 128 -12.52 2.35 -4.32
CA GLN A 128 -13.80 2.63 -4.96
C GLN A 128 -14.50 1.36 -5.45
N GLN A 129 -13.78 0.43 -6.07
CA GLN A 129 -14.32 -0.87 -6.49
C GLN A 129 -14.83 -1.69 -5.29
N ARG A 130 -14.05 -1.76 -4.21
CA ARG A 130 -14.47 -2.46 -2.98
C ARG A 130 -15.69 -1.81 -2.36
N LEU A 131 -15.70 -0.48 -2.26
CA LEU A 131 -16.83 0.28 -1.73
C LEU A 131 -18.09 0.04 -2.57
N ALA A 132 -17.98 0.06 -3.90
CA ALA A 132 -19.10 -0.22 -4.80
C ALA A 132 -19.69 -1.62 -4.60
N ARG A 133 -18.85 -2.66 -4.43
CA ARG A 133 -19.33 -4.02 -4.13
C ARG A 133 -20.14 -4.06 -2.83
N VAL A 134 -19.61 -3.47 -1.75
CA VAL A 134 -20.30 -3.44 -0.45
C VAL A 134 -21.59 -2.60 -0.53
N LEU A 135 -21.60 -1.49 -1.27
CA LEU A 135 -22.80 -0.69 -1.51
C LEU A 135 -23.88 -1.51 -2.23
N THR A 136 -23.52 -2.25 -3.28
CA THR A 136 -24.45 -3.13 -3.99
C THR A 136 -25.04 -4.19 -3.08
N GLU A 137 -24.20 -4.90 -2.32
CA GLU A 137 -24.65 -5.92 -1.34
C GLU A 137 -25.49 -5.33 -0.20
N SER A 138 -25.31 -4.05 0.10
CA SER A 138 -26.06 -3.31 1.12
C SER A 138 -27.35 -2.67 0.59
N GLY A 139 -27.79 -3.02 -0.63
CA GLY A 139 -29.02 -2.48 -1.22
C GLY A 139 -28.90 -1.03 -1.70
N LYS A 140 -27.68 -0.56 -1.99
CA LYS A 140 -27.38 0.79 -2.51
C LYS A 140 -26.75 0.76 -3.91
N PRO A 141 -27.34 0.05 -4.89
CA PRO A 141 -26.75 -0.11 -6.22
C PRO A 141 -26.59 1.23 -6.98
N ASP A 142 -27.47 2.21 -6.77
CA ASP A 142 -27.34 3.53 -7.40
C ASP A 142 -26.05 4.26 -6.99
N GLU A 143 -25.68 4.17 -5.70
CA GLU A 143 -24.43 4.75 -5.20
C GLU A 143 -23.22 4.03 -5.81
N ALA A 144 -23.28 2.70 -5.93
CA ALA A 144 -22.23 1.90 -6.55
C ALA A 144 -22.02 2.25 -8.04
N ILE A 145 -23.12 2.36 -8.80
CA ILE A 145 -23.10 2.72 -10.22
C ILE A 145 -22.50 4.12 -10.41
N LYS A 146 -22.92 5.09 -9.59
CA LYS A 146 -22.42 6.46 -9.64
C LYS A 146 -20.94 6.53 -9.28
N LEU A 147 -20.49 5.78 -8.27
CA LEU A 147 -19.11 5.78 -7.81
C LEU A 147 -18.13 5.34 -8.90
N LEU A 148 -18.54 4.43 -9.78
CA LEU A 148 -17.70 3.86 -10.84
C LEU A 148 -18.09 4.34 -12.25
N ALA A 149 -18.85 5.44 -12.37
CA ALA A 149 -19.45 5.88 -13.63
C ALA A 149 -18.44 6.09 -14.76
N ASP A 150 -17.27 6.64 -14.44
CA ASP A 150 -16.23 6.98 -15.41
C ASP A 150 -15.23 5.83 -15.63
N ALA A 151 -15.22 4.82 -14.76
CA ALA A 151 -14.26 3.73 -14.82
C ALA A 151 -14.65 2.71 -15.93
N GLN A 152 -13.67 2.35 -16.76
CA GLN A 152 -13.85 1.50 -17.95
C GLN A 152 -13.05 0.19 -17.89
N ASP A 153 -12.30 -0.03 -16.82
CA ASP A 153 -11.64 -1.32 -16.60
C ASP A 153 -12.68 -2.42 -16.37
N HIS A 154 -12.29 -3.66 -16.66
CA HIS A 154 -13.20 -4.81 -16.59
C HIS A 154 -13.87 -4.97 -15.22
N ALA A 155 -13.16 -4.71 -14.12
CA ALA A 155 -13.66 -4.96 -12.78
C ALA A 155 -14.70 -3.90 -12.40
N SER A 156 -14.50 -2.64 -12.79
CA SER A 156 -15.52 -1.60 -12.60
C SER A 156 -16.79 -1.85 -13.40
N LEU A 157 -16.62 -2.26 -14.66
CA LEU A 157 -17.75 -2.58 -15.54
C LEU A 157 -18.55 -3.76 -14.99
N GLU A 158 -17.87 -4.82 -14.52
CA GLU A 158 -18.49 -5.96 -13.83
C GLU A 158 -19.27 -5.51 -12.60
N ILE A 159 -18.69 -4.70 -11.71
CA ILE A 159 -19.35 -4.24 -10.48
C ILE A 159 -20.60 -3.41 -10.77
N ARG A 160 -20.54 -2.56 -11.80
CA ARG A 160 -21.71 -1.78 -12.24
C ARG A 160 -22.78 -2.67 -12.83
N ALA A 161 -22.41 -3.70 -13.60
CA ALA A 161 -23.34 -4.69 -14.10
C ALA A 161 -23.99 -5.48 -12.96
N ASP A 162 -23.21 -5.93 -11.96
CA ASP A 162 -23.72 -6.58 -10.75
C ASP A 162 -24.77 -5.69 -10.05
N ALA A 163 -24.49 -4.39 -9.92
CA ALA A 163 -25.42 -3.41 -9.35
C ALA A 163 -26.70 -3.25 -10.18
N LEU A 164 -26.61 -3.25 -11.51
CA LEU A 164 -27.76 -3.19 -12.41
C LEU A 164 -28.62 -4.46 -12.34
N VAL A 165 -28.00 -5.64 -12.15
CA VAL A 165 -28.73 -6.89 -11.90
C VAL A 165 -29.57 -6.79 -10.62
N VAL A 166 -29.01 -6.24 -9.54
CA VAL A 166 -29.75 -5.99 -8.29
C VAL A 166 -30.94 -5.04 -8.52
N GLN A 167 -30.84 -4.10 -9.47
CA GLN A 167 -31.95 -3.22 -9.86
C GLN A 167 -32.97 -3.87 -10.83
N GLY A 168 -32.73 -5.10 -11.29
CA GLY A 168 -33.54 -5.74 -12.32
C GLY A 168 -33.33 -5.20 -13.74
N LYS A 169 -32.30 -4.38 -13.96
CA LYS A 169 -31.95 -3.77 -15.26
C LYS A 169 -31.03 -4.70 -16.06
N THR A 170 -31.53 -5.89 -16.38
CA THR A 170 -30.76 -6.98 -16.99
C THR A 170 -30.17 -6.63 -18.36
N ASP A 171 -30.88 -5.86 -19.19
CA ASP A 171 -30.38 -5.44 -20.50
C ASP A 171 -29.18 -4.49 -20.40
N GLU A 172 -29.22 -3.53 -19.48
CA GLU A 172 -28.10 -2.63 -19.20
C GLU A 172 -26.91 -3.40 -18.58
N ALA A 173 -27.19 -4.34 -17.67
CA ALA A 173 -26.16 -5.20 -17.08
C ALA A 173 -25.46 -6.06 -18.15
N ARG A 174 -26.23 -6.63 -19.09
CA ARG A 174 -25.70 -7.44 -20.20
C ARG A 174 -24.74 -6.64 -21.06
N ALA A 175 -25.07 -5.39 -21.39
CA ALA A 175 -24.19 -4.52 -22.16
C ALA A 175 -22.86 -4.25 -21.44
N LEU A 176 -22.89 -4.04 -20.12
CA LEU A 176 -21.69 -3.82 -19.33
C LEU A 176 -20.84 -5.09 -19.16
N TYR A 177 -21.43 -6.26 -18.94
CA TYR A 177 -20.68 -7.53 -18.91
C TYR A 177 -20.02 -7.85 -20.25
N ALA A 178 -20.73 -7.65 -21.36
CA ALA A 178 -20.16 -7.83 -22.69
C ALA A 178 -18.98 -6.88 -22.93
N LYS A 179 -19.12 -5.60 -22.52
CA LYS A 179 -18.02 -4.63 -22.58
C LYS A 179 -16.84 -5.01 -21.67
N ALA A 180 -17.11 -5.52 -20.48
CA ALA A 180 -16.06 -5.98 -19.58
C ALA A 180 -15.26 -7.13 -20.23
N LEU A 181 -15.90 -8.07 -20.93
CA LEU A 181 -15.22 -9.18 -21.60
C LEU A 181 -14.25 -8.76 -22.70
N THR A 182 -14.44 -7.59 -23.32
CA THR A 182 -13.51 -7.09 -24.35
C THR A 182 -12.20 -6.57 -23.77
N THR A 183 -12.16 -6.35 -22.45
CA THR A 183 -11.00 -5.81 -21.72
C THR A 183 -10.30 -6.84 -20.84
N VAL A 184 -10.79 -8.09 -20.80
CA VAL A 184 -10.21 -9.20 -20.05
C VAL A 184 -9.51 -10.17 -20.99
N ASP A 185 -8.27 -10.53 -20.64
CA ASP A 185 -7.49 -11.54 -21.35
C ASP A 185 -8.22 -12.89 -21.46
N VAL A 186 -8.12 -13.55 -22.62
CA VAL A 186 -8.86 -14.79 -22.90
C VAL A 186 -8.49 -15.94 -21.96
N ALA A 187 -7.23 -15.99 -21.49
CA ALA A 187 -6.75 -17.01 -20.56
C ALA A 187 -7.05 -16.69 -19.08
N SER A 188 -7.56 -15.49 -18.79
CA SER A 188 -7.86 -15.04 -17.43
C SER A 188 -8.96 -15.88 -16.77
N PRO A 189 -8.75 -16.39 -15.54
CA PRO A 189 -9.81 -17.02 -14.76
C PRO A 189 -11.02 -16.11 -14.53
N GLN A 190 -10.79 -14.79 -14.44
CA GLN A 190 -11.84 -13.79 -14.27
C GLN A 190 -12.78 -13.74 -15.48
N ARG A 191 -12.27 -14.06 -16.69
CA ARG A 191 -13.08 -14.12 -17.90
C ARG A 191 -14.21 -15.14 -17.77
N ARG A 192 -13.90 -16.36 -17.30
CA ARG A 192 -14.90 -17.44 -17.15
C ARG A 192 -16.04 -17.04 -16.23
N LEU A 193 -15.73 -16.37 -15.12
CA LEU A 193 -16.77 -15.87 -14.21
C LEU A 193 -17.66 -14.84 -14.90
N LEU A 194 -17.05 -13.93 -15.65
CA LEU A 194 -17.75 -12.88 -16.37
C LEU A 194 -18.63 -13.42 -17.51
N GLU A 195 -18.18 -14.48 -18.19
CA GLU A 195 -18.97 -15.23 -19.17
C GLU A 195 -20.20 -15.86 -18.53
N THR A 196 -20.05 -16.50 -17.37
CA THR A 196 -21.18 -17.04 -16.59
C THR A 196 -22.18 -15.93 -16.23
N LYS A 197 -21.72 -14.81 -15.68
CA LYS A 197 -22.58 -13.67 -15.35
C LYS A 197 -23.31 -13.10 -16.56
N LEU A 198 -22.64 -13.02 -17.71
CA LEU A 198 -23.25 -12.58 -18.96
C LEU A 198 -24.35 -13.55 -19.41
N MET A 199 -24.12 -14.85 -19.32
CA MET A 199 -25.12 -15.87 -19.66
C MET A 199 -26.32 -15.84 -18.70
N ASP A 200 -26.09 -15.62 -17.41
CA ASP A 200 -27.15 -15.51 -16.40
C ASP A 200 -28.12 -14.35 -16.67
N VAL A 201 -27.65 -13.27 -17.29
CA VAL A 201 -28.50 -12.15 -17.75
C VAL A 201 -28.98 -12.31 -19.21
N GLY A 202 -28.88 -13.51 -19.78
CA GLY A 202 -29.36 -13.86 -21.11
C GLY A 202 -28.47 -13.38 -22.26
N GLY A 203 -27.21 -13.04 -21.99
CA GLY A 203 -26.23 -12.69 -23.01
C GLY A 203 -25.58 -13.91 -23.67
N LYS A 204 -25.00 -13.70 -24.85
CA LYS A 204 -24.20 -14.71 -25.55
C LYS A 204 -22.72 -14.35 -25.39
N VAL A 205 -21.90 -15.33 -25.03
CA VAL A 205 -20.46 -15.18 -24.97
C VAL A 205 -19.93 -15.01 -26.40
N PRO A 206 -19.19 -13.93 -26.72
CA PRO A 206 -18.54 -13.77 -28.03
C PRO A 206 -17.50 -14.87 -28.25
N ASP A 207 -17.39 -15.38 -29.48
CA ASP A 207 -16.37 -16.37 -29.83
C ASP A 207 -14.97 -15.75 -29.62
N PRO A 208 -14.03 -16.41 -28.91
CA PRO A 208 -12.68 -15.90 -28.75
C PRO A 208 -11.95 -15.57 -30.06
N ALA A 209 -12.36 -16.17 -31.19
CA ALA A 209 -11.81 -15.92 -32.51
C ALA A 209 -12.40 -14.68 -33.22
N GLU A 210 -13.53 -14.14 -32.75
CA GLU A 210 -14.04 -12.85 -33.22
C GLU A 210 -13.30 -11.73 -32.49
N GLN A 211 -12.14 -11.36 -33.04
CA GLN A 211 -11.56 -10.06 -32.76
C GLN A 211 -12.58 -8.97 -33.13
N ILE A 212 -12.97 -8.16 -32.15
CA ILE A 212 -13.74 -6.92 -32.36
C ILE A 212 -12.78 -5.85 -32.87
#